data_AF-A0A5D0J237-F1
#
_entry.id   AF-A0A5D0J237-F1
#
_cell.length_a   1.000
_cell.length_b   1.000
_cell.length_c   1.000
_cell.angle_alpha   90.00
_cell.angle_beta   90.00
_cell.angle_gamma   90.00
#
_symmetry.space_group_name_H-M   'P 1'
#
loop_
_entity.id
_entity.type
_entity.pdbx_description
1 polymer ?
#
loop_
_entity_poly.entity_id
_entity_poly.type
_entity_poly.pdbx_seq_one_letter_code
_entity_poly.pdbx_strand_id
1 'polypeptide(L)' 'AIGNAQIVYTNKTPLPKAVLENVPWVKFIGVLATGYNVVDVEVAKQLGITVTNVPAYSTQSVAQFTMALLLEMCHHVG' A
#
# COMPACT_ATOMS: atom_id res chain seq x y z
N ALA A 1 12.89 11.51 -4.18
CA ALA A 1 12.56 11.73 -5.60
C ALA A 1 12.52 10.37 -6.29
N ILE A 2 11.37 9.94 -6.81
CA ILE A 2 11.20 8.63 -7.50
C ILE A 2 11.78 8.62 -8.93
N GLY A 3 12.69 9.56 -9.23
CA GLY A 3 13.36 9.73 -10.52
C GLY A 3 12.36 9.74 -11.67
N ASN A 4 12.79 9.37 -12.89
CA ASN A 4 11.95 9.33 -14.09
C ASN A 4 11.16 8.00 -14.24
N ALA A 5 10.81 7.34 -13.14
CA ALA A 5 10.19 6.02 -13.15
C ALA A 5 8.74 6.04 -13.66
N GLN A 6 8.41 5.28 -14.70
CA GLN A 6 7.04 5.20 -15.22
C GLN A 6 6.09 4.35 -14.35
N ILE A 7 6.66 3.42 -13.58
CA ILE A 7 5.98 2.47 -12.71
C ILE A 7 6.62 2.55 -11.33
N VAL A 8 5.80 2.71 -10.30
CA VAL A 8 6.25 2.82 -8.91
C VAL A 8 5.58 1.73 -8.08
N TYR A 9 6.34 1.03 -7.26
CA TYR A 9 5.81 0.17 -6.20
C TYR A 9 6.10 0.80 -4.84
N THR A 10 5.10 0.84 -3.96
CA THR A 10 5.24 1.36 -2.59
C THR A 10 4.45 0.50 -1.62
N ASN A 11 4.93 0.36 -0.38
CA ASN A 11 4.12 -0.20 0.71
C ASN A 11 3.64 0.90 1.67
N LYS A 12 4.58 1.68 2.20
CA LYS A 12 4.31 2.71 3.23
C LYS A 12 4.98 4.05 2.98
N THR A 13 5.76 4.20 1.90
CA THR A 13 6.34 5.48 1.53
C THR A 13 5.23 6.41 1.02
N PRO A 14 4.96 7.54 1.68
CA PRO A 14 3.87 8.44 1.30
C PRO A 14 4.11 9.08 -0.07
N LEU A 15 3.05 9.13 -0.87
CA LEU A 15 2.95 9.83 -2.16
C LEU A 15 1.79 10.83 -2.08
N PRO A 16 1.95 11.92 -1.31
CA PRO A 16 0.95 12.99 -1.25
C PRO A 16 0.92 13.79 -2.55
N LYS A 17 -0.10 14.63 -2.72
CA LYS A 17 -0.25 15.57 -3.85
C LYS A 17 1.05 16.22 -4.31
N ALA A 18 1.80 16.83 -3.39
CA ALA A 18 3.03 17.54 -3.69
C ALA A 18 4.10 16.67 -4.36
N VAL A 19 4.10 15.35 -4.11
CA VAL A 19 5.00 14.42 -4.80
C VAL A 19 4.46 14.08 -6.19
N LEU A 20 3.16 13.78 -6.29
CA LEU A 20 2.52 13.35 -7.54
C LEU A 20 2.56 14.44 -8.63
N GLU A 21 2.44 15.71 -8.25
CA GLU A 21 2.52 16.84 -9.19
C GLU A 21 3.92 17.05 -9.77
N ASN A 22 4.97 16.52 -9.12
CA ASN A 22 6.36 16.67 -9.53
C ASN A 22 6.90 15.46 -10.32
N VAL A 23 6.03 14.51 -10.70
CA VAL A 23 6.45 13.25 -11.35
C VAL A 23 5.64 12.95 -12.63
N PRO A 24 5.68 13.85 -13.64
CA PRO A 24 4.82 13.79 -14.82
C PRO A 24 4.99 12.53 -15.70
N TRP A 25 6.06 11.76 -15.50
CA TRP A 25 6.35 10.53 -16.24
C TRP A 25 5.71 9.28 -15.62
N VAL A 26 5.24 9.34 -14.36
CA VAL A 26 4.61 8.21 -13.67
C VAL A 26 3.26 7.94 -14.32
N LYS A 27 3.02 6.68 -14.68
CA LYS A 27 1.75 6.22 -15.26
C LYS A 27 1.03 5.22 -14.37
N PHE A 28 1.77 4.58 -13.46
CA PHE A 28 1.26 3.51 -12.62
C PHE A 28 1.90 3.52 -11.23
N ILE A 29 1.06 3.29 -10.21
CA ILE A 29 1.47 3.07 -8.83
C ILE A 29 0.84 1.77 -8.32
N GLY A 30 1.67 0.80 -7.97
CA GLY A 30 1.25 -0.44 -7.29
C GLY A 30 1.50 -0.35 -5.80
N VAL A 31 0.44 -0.42 -5.01
CA VAL A 31 0.52 -0.47 -3.55
C VAL A 31 0.65 -1.92 -3.10
N LEU A 32 1.79 -2.25 -2.47
CA LEU A 32 2.13 -3.58 -1.94
C LEU A 32 1.40 -3.85 -0.60
N ALA A 33 0.12 -3.53 -0.53
CA ALA A 33 -0.75 -3.70 0.63
C ALA A 33 -2.24 -3.65 0.21
N THR A 34 -3.13 -4.03 1.11
CA THR A 34 -4.58 -3.80 0.95
C THR A 34 -4.92 -2.32 1.14
N GLY A 35 -4.35 -1.67 2.17
CA GLY A 35 -4.55 -0.26 2.46
C GLY A 35 -3.66 0.64 1.59
N TYR A 36 -4.25 1.69 1.02
CA TYR A 36 -3.61 2.61 0.08
C TYR A 36 -3.65 4.08 0.53
N ASN A 37 -3.93 4.34 1.81
CA ASN A 37 -4.00 5.68 2.40
C ASN A 37 -2.71 6.51 2.31
N VAL A 38 -1.60 5.87 1.93
CA VAL A 38 -0.31 6.52 1.70
C VAL A 38 -0.20 7.18 0.32
N VAL A 39 -1.15 6.92 -0.59
CA VAL A 39 -1.20 7.52 -1.93
C VAL A 39 -2.43 8.43 -2.00
N ASP A 40 -2.24 9.66 -2.47
CA ASP A 40 -3.37 10.54 -2.80
C ASP A 40 -4.03 10.07 -4.10
N VAL A 41 -4.99 9.15 -3.98
CA VAL A 41 -5.63 8.47 -5.12
C VAL A 41 -6.50 9.42 -5.95
N GLU A 42 -7.02 10.49 -5.36
CA GLU A 42 -7.82 11.48 -6.08
C GLU A 42 -6.92 12.33 -6.98
N VAL A 43 -5.78 12.80 -6.47
CA VAL A 43 -4.78 13.51 -7.28
C VAL A 43 -4.18 12.58 -8.33
N ALA A 44 -3.86 11.33 -7.97
CA ALA A 44 -3.35 10.34 -8.93
C ALA A 44 -4.33 10.17 -10.11
N LYS A 45 -5.63 10.04 -9.83
CA LYS A 45 -6.68 9.96 -10.85
C LYS A 45 -6.75 11.21 -11.72
N GLN A 46 -6.68 12.41 -11.14
CA GLN A 46 -6.67 13.68 -11.87
C GLN A 46 -5.47 13.80 -12.82
N LEU A 47 -4.31 13.28 -12.41
CA LEU A 47 -3.08 13.25 -13.21
C LEU A 47 -3.03 12.09 -14.21
N GLY A 48 -4.05 11.24 -14.29
CA GLY A 48 -4.11 10.09 -15.20
C GLY A 48 -3.21 8.91 -14.78
N ILE A 49 -2.83 8.84 -13.50
CA ILE A 49 -2.01 7.78 -12.92
C ILE A 49 -2.91 6.64 -12.44
N THR A 50 -2.67 5.43 -12.92
CA THR A 50 -3.40 4.24 -12.43
C THR A 50 -2.83 3.81 -11.08
N VAL A 51 -3.70 3.65 -10.07
CA VAL A 51 -3.31 3.12 -8.76
C VAL A 51 -3.99 1.78 -8.52
N THR A 52 -3.22 0.76 -8.15
CA THR A 52 -3.75 -0.55 -7.74
C THR A 52 -3.25 -0.93 -6.36
N ASN A 53 -4.00 -1.79 -5.68
CA ASN A 53 -3.61 -2.40 -4.42
C ASN A 53 -3.64 -3.93 -4.55
N VAL A 54 -3.25 -4.64 -3.49
CA VAL A 54 -3.34 -6.10 -3.44
C VAL A 54 -4.36 -6.50 -2.38
N PRO A 55 -5.62 -6.80 -2.78
CA PRO A 55 -6.63 -7.28 -1.84
C PRO A 55 -6.36 -8.76 -1.45
N ALA A 56 -6.93 -9.18 -0.32
CA ALA A 56 -7.02 -10.57 0.14
C ALA A 56 -5.71 -11.38 0.36
N TYR A 57 -4.52 -10.82 0.09
CA TYR A 57 -3.24 -11.53 0.29
C TYR A 57 -3.01 -11.98 1.74
N SER A 58 -3.61 -11.28 2.70
CA SER A 58 -3.40 -11.49 4.13
C SER A 58 -4.56 -12.16 4.86
N THR A 59 -5.64 -12.56 4.18
CA THR A 59 -6.84 -13.11 4.84
C THR A 59 -6.53 -14.27 5.77
N GLN A 60 -5.82 -15.29 5.27
CA GLN A 60 -5.46 -16.47 6.08
C GLN A 60 -4.42 -16.13 7.15
N SER A 61 -3.40 -15.35 6.79
CA SER A 61 -2.33 -14.98 7.72
C SER A 61 -2.84 -14.14 8.90
N VAL A 62 -3.72 -13.17 8.65
CA VAL A 62 -4.32 -12.33 9.70
C VAL A 62 -5.23 -13.16 10.62
N ALA A 63 -6.03 -14.07 10.07
CA ALA A 63 -6.85 -14.98 10.87
C ALA A 63 -5.98 -15.89 11.76
N GLN A 64 -4.95 -16.51 11.20
CA GLN A 64 -4.01 -17.36 11.94
C GLN A 64 -3.29 -16.58 13.03
N PHE A 65 -2.81 -15.38 12.74
CA PHE A 65 -2.11 -14.54 13.71
C PHE A 65 -3.04 -14.09 14.84
N THR A 66 -4.31 -13.83 14.55
CA THR A 66 -5.33 -13.50 15.56
C THR A 66 -5.51 -14.66 16.55
N MET A 67 -5.65 -15.88 16.03
CA MET A 67 -5.75 -17.08 16.88
C MET A 67 -4.46 -17.35 17.66
N ALA A 68 -3.29 -17.12 17.06
CA ALA A 68 -2.01 -17.25 17.74
C ALA A 68 -1.90 -16.29 18.94
N LEU A 69 -2.23 -15.00 18.73
CA LEU A 69 -2.25 -14.02 19.81
C LEU A 69 -3.26 -14.37 20.92
N LEU A 70 -4.43 -14.91 20.57
CA LEU A 70 -5.41 -15.37 21.55
C LEU A 70 -4.87 -16.50 22.43
N LEU A 71 -4.27 -17.53 21.82
CA LEU A 71 -3.70 -18.65 22.56
C LEU A 71 -2.56 -18.20 23.47
N GLU A 72 -1.70 -17.31 22.98
CA GLU A 72 -0.61 -16.73 23.78
C GLU A 72 -1.14 -15.98 25.01
N MET A 73 -2.15 -15.11 24.83
CA MET A 73 -2.73 -14.37 25.95
C MET A 73 -3.42 -15.26 26.99
N CYS A 74 -4.03 -16.38 26.57
CA CYS A 74 -4.77 -17.25 27.47
C CYS A 74 -3.91 -18.31 28.16
N HIS A 75 -2.85 -18.78 27.49
CA HIS A 75 -2.13 -19.98 27.93
C HIS A 75 -0.60 -19.84 27.91
N HIS A 76 -0.03 -18.70 27.48
CA HIS A 76 1.42 -18.47 27.40
C HIS A 76 2.13 -19.60 26.63
N VAL A 77 1.74 -19.80 25.37
CA VAL A 77 2.19 -20.92 24.54
C VAL A 77 3.53 -20.66 23.86
N GLY A 78 4.04 -19.44 23.91
CA GLY A 78 5.31 -18.97 23.34
C GLY A 78 6.56 -19.37 24.11
#